data_AF-D5WJL5-F1
#
_entry.id   AF-D5WJL5-F1
#
_cell.length_a   1.000
_cell.length_b   1.000
_cell.length_c   1.000
_cell.angle_alpha   90.00
_cell.angle_beta   90.00
_cell.angle_gamma   90.00
#
_symmetry.space_group_name_H-M   'P 1'
#
loop_
_entity.id
_entity.type
_entity.pdbx_description
1 polymer ?
#
loop_
_entity_poly.entity_id
_entity_poly.type
_entity_poly.pdbx_seq_one_letter_code
_entity_poly.pdbx_strand_id
1 'polypeptide(L)'
;MNVDDLHSIEDYSPETLRQIIERVENSRTFEQMIYRESELDEVWRLLDNDIAVAARNAANSAEGQNLVALRNLIIEAHDLIGNESNTVDARERLLRAVALV
;
A
#
# COMPACT_ATOMS: atom_id res chain seq x y z
N MET A 1 -12.94 9.00 -16.71
CA MET A 1 -11.68 9.58 -16.22
C MET A 1 -11.94 10.87 -15.47
N ASN A 2 -12.26 10.73 -14.18
CA ASN A 2 -12.28 11.84 -13.25
C ASN A 2 -10.91 11.86 -12.57
N VAL A 3 -10.01 12.71 -13.06
CA VAL A 3 -8.59 12.74 -12.65
C VAL A 3 -8.43 13.14 -11.18
N ASP A 4 -9.44 13.81 -10.60
CA ASP A 4 -9.47 14.22 -9.19
C ASP A 4 -9.53 13.04 -8.20
N ASP A 5 -9.83 11.82 -8.68
CA ASP A 5 -9.93 10.62 -7.84
C ASP A 5 -8.61 9.85 -7.72
N LEU A 6 -7.53 10.34 -8.35
CA LEU A 6 -6.18 9.80 -8.22
C LEU A 6 -5.32 10.74 -7.36
N HIS A 7 -4.82 10.22 -6.23
CA HIS A 7 -4.01 11.00 -5.30
C HIS A 7 -2.52 10.67 -5.43
N SER A 8 -1.67 11.70 -5.37
CA SER A 8 -0.23 11.50 -5.24
C SER A 8 0.09 10.90 -3.87
N ILE A 9 0.91 9.85 -3.87
CA ILE A 9 1.39 9.18 -2.66
C ILE A 9 2.86 9.53 -2.49
N GLU A 10 3.20 10.23 -1.42
CA GLU A 10 4.56 10.70 -1.14
C GLU A 10 5.24 9.94 0.00
N ASP A 11 4.45 9.24 0.83
CA ASP A 11 4.91 8.43 1.95
C ASP A 11 3.98 7.23 2.20
N TYR A 12 4.31 6.43 3.21
CA TYR A 12 3.49 5.33 3.71
C TYR A 12 3.19 5.48 5.20
N SER A 13 3.03 6.73 5.66
CA SER A 13 2.69 7.04 7.04
C SER A 13 1.35 6.39 7.44
N PRO A 14 1.11 6.18 8.76
CA PRO A 14 -0.17 5.69 9.24
C PRO A 14 -1.38 6.53 8.79
N GLU A 15 -1.18 7.82 8.51
CA GLU A 15 -2.24 8.70 8.00
C GLU A 15 -2.51 8.40 6.52
N THR A 16 -1.48 8.40 5.68
CA THR A 16 -1.58 8.07 4.25
C THR A 16 -2.23 6.71 4.03
N LEU A 17 -1.80 5.68 4.76
CA LEU A 17 -2.39 4.34 4.67
C LEU A 17 -3.86 4.32 5.08
N ARG A 18 -4.28 5.10 6.09
CA ARG A 18 -5.70 5.21 6.47
C ARG A 18 -6.53 5.92 5.41
N GLN A 19 -5.99 6.93 4.76
CA GLN A 19 -6.67 7.59 3.64
C GLN A 19 -6.83 6.65 2.44
N ILE A 20 -5.81 5.83 2.13
CA ILE A 20 -5.93 4.79 1.11
C ILE A 20 -7.03 3.78 1.49
N ILE A 21 -7.06 3.33 2.75
CA ILE A 21 -8.11 2.42 3.25
C ILE A 21 -9.50 3.02 3.02
N GLU A 22 -9.73 4.27 3.42
CA GLU A 22 -11.02 4.94 3.25
C GLU A 22 -11.44 4.96 1.77
N ARG A 23 -10.51 5.25 0.86
CA ARG A 23 -10.82 5.25 -0.57
C ARG A 23 -11.10 3.82 -1.09
N VAL A 24 -10.31 2.82 -0.67
CA VAL A 24 -10.55 1.41 -1.01
C VAL A 24 -11.94 0.94 -0.54
N GLU A 25 -12.36 1.31 0.68
CA GLU A 25 -13.68 0.96 1.23
C GLU A 25 -14.83 1.57 0.42
N ASN A 26 -14.61 2.74 -0.19
CA ASN A 26 -15.59 3.48 -0.96
C ASN A 26 -15.55 3.19 -2.47
N SER A 27 -14.53 2.48 -2.96
CA SER A 27 -14.44 2.07 -4.37
C SER A 27 -15.51 1.05 -4.75
N ARG A 28 -16.20 1.32 -5.86
CA ARG A 28 -17.29 0.48 -6.40
C ARG A 28 -17.17 0.21 -7.89
N THR A 29 -16.37 1.00 -8.61
CA THR A 29 -16.20 0.87 -10.05
C THR A 29 -14.84 0.28 -10.40
N PHE A 30 -14.76 -0.35 -11.57
CA PHE A 30 -13.49 -0.86 -12.10
C PHE A 30 -12.43 0.24 -12.26
N GLU A 31 -12.83 1.44 -12.72
CA GLU A 31 -11.93 2.59 -12.84
C GLU A 31 -11.34 3.00 -11.47
N GLN A 32 -12.15 2.98 -10.41
CA GLN A 32 -11.68 3.26 -9.07
C GLN A 32 -10.70 2.19 -8.57
N MET A 33 -10.92 0.91 -8.90
CA MET A 33 -9.97 -0.17 -8.55
C MET A 33 -8.60 0.08 -9.18
N ILE A 34 -8.54 0.45 -10.47
CA ILE A 34 -7.29 0.80 -11.14
C ILE A 34 -6.58 1.96 -10.42
N TYR A 35 -7.31 2.97 -9.97
CA TYR A 35 -6.72 4.06 -9.20
C TYR A 35 -6.19 3.60 -7.84
N ARG A 36 -6.89 2.68 -7.16
CA ARG A 36 -6.43 2.13 -5.88
C ARG A 36 -5.17 1.26 -6.07
N GLU A 37 -5.12 0.45 -7.13
CA GLU A 37 -3.93 -0.31 -7.51
C GLU A 37 -2.74 0.64 -7.73
N SER A 38 -2.94 1.70 -8.51
CA SER A 38 -1.89 2.68 -8.81
C SER A 38 -1.35 3.37 -7.54
N GLU A 39 -2.21 3.65 -6.56
CA GLU A 39 -1.76 4.21 -5.27
C GLU A 39 -0.94 3.19 -4.46
N LEU A 40 -1.32 1.92 -4.47
CA LEU A 40 -0.58 0.86 -3.77
C LEU A 40 0.75 0.53 -4.47
N ASP A 41 0.81 0.62 -5.79
CA ASP A 41 2.06 0.53 -6.57
C ASP A 41 3.06 1.60 -6.13
N GLU A 42 2.59 2.83 -5.89
CA GLU A 42 3.46 3.91 -5.45
C GLU A 42 3.95 3.70 -4.01
N VAL A 43 3.10 3.22 -3.10
CA VAL A 43 3.53 2.77 -1.77
C VAL A 43 4.60 1.70 -1.87
N TRP A 44 4.38 0.68 -2.71
CA TRP A 44 5.36 -0.38 -2.93
C TRP A 44 6.68 0.20 -3.47
N ARG A 45 6.64 1.09 -4.46
CA ARG A 45 7.84 1.75 -5.00
C ARG A 45 8.66 2.46 -3.90
N LEU A 46 8.00 3.16 -2.98
CA LEU A 46 8.65 3.82 -1.84
C LEU A 46 9.33 2.78 -0.92
N LEU A 47 8.62 1.72 -0.56
CA LEU A 47 9.15 0.65 0.28
C LEU A 47 10.34 -0.07 -0.34
N ASP A 48 10.33 -0.32 -1.66
CA ASP A 48 11.45 -0.94 -2.35
C ASP A 48 12.74 -0.10 -2.26
N ASN A 49 12.61 1.23 -2.32
CA ASN A 49 13.74 2.12 -2.14
C ASN A 49 14.30 2.05 -0.71
N ASP A 50 13.43 2.09 0.29
CA ASP A 50 13.83 2.10 1.70
C ASP A 50 14.40 0.75 2.14
N ILE A 51 13.85 -0.37 1.67
CA ILE A 51 14.41 -1.71 1.87
C ILE A 51 15.82 -1.78 1.28
N ALA A 52 16.02 -1.26 0.07
CA ALA A 52 17.34 -1.25 -0.55
C ALA A 52 18.35 -0.38 0.23
N VAL A 53 17.92 0.74 0.81
CA VAL A 53 18.75 1.58 1.70
C VAL A 53 19.09 0.82 2.99
N ALA A 54 18.09 0.24 3.66
CA ALA A 54 18.27 -0.51 4.90
C ALA A 54 19.21 -1.71 4.72
N ALA A 55 19.08 -2.44 3.60
CA ALA A 55 19.95 -3.57 3.29
C ALA A 55 21.44 -3.19 3.14
N ARG A 56 21.73 -1.96 2.67
CA ARG A 56 23.11 -1.45 2.56
C ARG A 56 23.70 -1.01 3.89
N ASN A 57 22.86 -0.49 4.79
CA ASN A 57 23.31 0.10 6.05
C ASN A 57 23.39 -0.91 7.19
N ALA A 58 22.44 -1.86 7.27
CA ALA A 58 22.37 -2.86 8.32
C ALA A 58 21.55 -4.08 7.86
N ALA A 59 22.19 -5.01 7.15
CA ALA A 59 21.56 -6.25 6.73
C ALA A 59 20.96 -7.01 7.95
N ASN A 60 19.68 -7.39 7.84
CA ASN A 60 18.89 -8.07 8.88
C ASN A 60 18.56 -7.24 10.13
N SER A 61 18.52 -5.90 10.02
CA SER A 61 17.93 -5.08 11.08
C SER A 61 16.43 -5.37 11.26
N ALA A 62 15.92 -5.20 12.48
CA ALA A 62 14.49 -5.33 12.77
C ALA A 62 13.65 -4.34 11.93
N GLU A 63 14.19 -3.15 11.68
CA GLU A 63 13.60 -2.16 10.78
C GLU A 63 13.48 -2.69 9.34
N GLY A 64 14.54 -3.29 8.79
CA GLY A 64 14.49 -3.90 7.47
C GLY A 64 13.47 -5.05 7.37
N GLN A 65 13.33 -5.85 8.43
CA GLN A 65 12.32 -6.90 8.50
C GLN A 65 10.90 -6.32 8.53
N ASN A 66 10.67 -5.23 9.28
CA ASN A 66 9.39 -4.54 9.30
C ASN A 66 9.03 -3.95 7.93
N LEU A 67 9.99 -3.34 7.23
CA LEU A 67 9.77 -2.82 5.88
C LEU A 67 9.39 -3.92 4.88
N VAL A 68 10.04 -5.08 4.96
CA VAL A 68 9.69 -6.24 4.12
C VAL A 68 8.29 -6.77 4.46
N ALA A 69 7.94 -6.87 5.74
CA ALA A 69 6.61 -7.30 6.17
C ALA A 69 5.52 -6.31 5.71
N LEU A 70 5.79 -5.02 5.83
CA LEU A 70 4.93 -3.95 5.35
C LEU A 70 4.71 -4.06 3.83
N ARG A 71 5.78 -4.18 3.04
CA ARG A 71 5.70 -4.37 1.58
C ARG A 71 4.85 -5.57 1.20
N ASN A 72 5.00 -6.70 1.87
CA ASN A 72 4.20 -7.89 1.57
C ASN A 72 2.70 -7.64 1.76
N LEU A 73 2.31 -6.94 2.83
CA LEU A 73 0.90 -6.58 3.06
C LEU A 73 0.36 -5.61 1.99
N ILE A 74 1.19 -4.70 1.50
CA ILE A 74 0.82 -3.79 0.39
C ILE A 74 0.61 -4.56 -0.91
N ILE A 75 1.49 -5.51 -1.25
CA ILE A 75 1.35 -6.37 -2.42
C ILE A 75 0.08 -7.23 -2.31
N GLU A 76 -0.16 -7.84 -1.15
CA GLU A 76 -1.39 -8.61 -0.92
C GLU A 76 -2.64 -7.75 -1.11
N ALA A 77 -2.65 -6.52 -0.59
CA ALA A 77 -3.77 -5.60 -0.78
C ALA A 77 -3.95 -5.20 -2.25
N HIS A 78 -2.85 -4.94 -2.96
CA HIS A 78 -2.84 -4.63 -4.39
C HIS A 78 -3.48 -5.77 -5.19
N ASP A 79 -3.02 -7.00 -4.99
CA ASP A 79 -3.51 -8.17 -5.73
C ASP A 79 -4.99 -8.45 -5.46
N LEU A 80 -5.44 -8.26 -4.21
CA LEU A 80 -6.86 -8.40 -3.86
C LEU A 80 -7.74 -7.37 -4.58
N ILE A 81 -7.25 -6.15 -4.77
CA ILE A 81 -7.98 -5.11 -5.51
C ILE A 81 -7.97 -5.44 -7.02
N GLY A 82 -6.80 -5.66 -7.60
CA GLY A 82 -6.65 -5.79 -9.05
C GLY A 82 -7.17 -7.10 -9.63
N ASN A 83 -6.95 -8.22 -8.94
CA ASN A 83 -7.33 -9.53 -9.44
C ASN A 83 -8.74 -9.95 -9.00
N GLU A 84 -9.14 -9.56 -7.80
CA GLU A 84 -10.34 -10.08 -7.14
C GLU A 84 -11.42 -9.01 -6.88
N SER A 85 -11.10 -7.72 -7.05
CA SER A 85 -11.96 -6.61 -6.63
C SER A 85 -12.43 -6.74 -5.16
N ASN A 86 -11.61 -7.38 -4.33
CA ASN A 86 -11.90 -7.72 -2.95
C ASN A 86 -11.41 -6.62 -2.00
N THR A 87 -12.20 -5.55 -1.90
CA THR A 87 -11.87 -4.38 -1.08
C THR A 87 -11.90 -4.66 0.43
N VAL A 88 -12.66 -5.67 0.87
CA VAL A 88 -12.79 -6.03 2.29
C VAL A 88 -11.50 -6.66 2.81
N ASP A 89 -10.97 -7.65 2.10
CA ASP A 89 -9.74 -8.31 2.52
C ASP A 89 -8.53 -7.40 2.27
N ALA A 90 -8.54 -6.59 1.20
CA ALA A 90 -7.51 -5.60 0.95
C ALA A 90 -7.41 -4.59 2.11
N ARG A 91 -8.55 -4.08 2.59
CA ARG A 91 -8.62 -3.25 3.80
C ARG A 91 -8.00 -3.95 5.02
N GLU A 92 -8.28 -5.23 5.22
CA GLU A 92 -7.70 -5.96 6.35
C GLU A 92 -6.17 -5.97 6.28
N ARG A 93 -5.59 -6.16 5.09
CA ARG A 93 -4.13 -6.13 4.91
C ARG A 93 -3.55 -4.75 5.15
N LEU A 94 -4.24 -3.71 4.67
CA LEU A 94 -3.85 -2.33 4.93
C LEU A 94 -3.95 -1.96 6.41
N LEU A 95 -4.94 -2.46 7.16
CA LEU A 95 -5.01 -2.24 8.62
C LEU A 95 -3.85 -2.91 9.37
N ARG A 96 -3.43 -4.10 8.92
CA ARG A 96 -2.23 -4.77 9.46
C ARG A 96 -0.97 -3.97 9.09
N ALA A 97 -0.90 -3.41 7.89
CA ALA A 97 0.19 -2.57 7.44
C ALA A 97 0.34 -1.32 8.33
N VAL A 98 -0.78 -0.66 8.67
CA VAL A 98 -0.80 0.49 9.59
C VAL A 98 -0.18 0.17 10.96
N ALA A 99 -0.26 -1.08 11.43
CA ALA A 99 0.33 -1.47 12.71
C ALA A 99 1.86 -1.67 12.67
N LEU A 100 2.48 -1.65 11.49
CA LEU A 100 3.92 -1.82 11.28
C LEU A 100 4.66 -0.50 11.07
N VAL A 101 3.96 0.63 10.99
CA VAL A 101 4.51 1.98 10.74
C VAL A 101 4.42 2.84 11.99
#